data_AF-A0A949DS04-F1
#
_entry.id   AF-A0A949DS04-F1
#
_cell.length_a   1.000
_cell.length_b   1.000
_cell.length_c   1.000
_cell.angle_alpha   90.00
_cell.angle_beta   90.00
_cell.angle_gamma   90.00
#
_symmetry.space_group_name_H-M   'P 1'
#
loop_
_entity.id
_entity.type
_entity.pdbx_description
1 polymer ?
#
loop_
_entity_poly.entity_id
_entity_poly.type
_entity_poly.pdbx_seq_one_letter_code
_entity_poly.pdbx_strand_id
1 'polypeptide(L)'
;TAHIIEASFALNTYTIEASAGANGSISPSGSVTVNHGSDQGFSITADANYHITDVVVDGTSVGPVTEYTFTSVTTAHIIEASFAIDSYSLILHKTGTGTGTVTSDPVGITCGILCSSDFDFGTDVTLSAAPTAGCIFKGWSGSGAEHCTDTGDCTVTIDGQKAIFAIFDYIFPWPMFLPAITKGVQ
;
A
#
# COMPACT_ATOMS: atom_id res chain seq x y z
N THR A 1 5.92 -54.32 -58.28
CA THR A 1 6.65 -53.55 -57.26
C THR A 1 5.65 -53.04 -56.25
N ALA A 2 5.80 -53.38 -54.98
CA ALA A 2 4.97 -52.76 -53.95
C ALA A 2 5.40 -51.29 -53.83
N HIS A 3 4.44 -50.38 -53.92
CA HIS A 3 4.65 -48.97 -53.63
C HIS A 3 3.96 -48.68 -52.31
N ILE A 4 4.73 -48.23 -51.33
CA ILE A 4 4.22 -47.76 -50.04
C ILE A 4 4.14 -46.23 -50.12
N ILE A 5 2.98 -45.69 -49.75
CA ILE A 5 2.79 -44.26 -49.51
C ILE A 5 2.65 -44.11 -47.99
N GLU A 6 3.62 -43.44 -47.39
CA GLU A 6 3.56 -43.04 -45.99
C GLU A 6 3.33 -41.53 -45.92
N ALA A 7 2.40 -41.12 -45.07
CA ALA A 7 2.18 -39.73 -44.69
C ALA A 7 2.35 -39.62 -43.18
N SER A 8 3.12 -38.63 -42.74
CA SER A 8 3.26 -38.25 -41.33
C SER A 8 2.55 -36.92 -41.11
N PHE A 9 1.74 -36.86 -40.06
CA PHE A 9 1.04 -35.64 -39.65
C PHE A 9 1.53 -35.27 -38.25
N ALA A 10 1.96 -34.02 -38.10
CA ALA A 10 2.27 -33.42 -36.80
C ALA A 10 1.37 -32.21 -36.61
N LEU A 11 0.95 -31.97 -35.38
CA LEU A 11 0.19 -30.78 -35.04
C LEU A 11 1.15 -29.58 -34.98
N ASN A 12 0.75 -28.45 -35.56
CA ASN A 12 1.50 -27.21 -35.39
C ASN A 12 1.52 -26.81 -33.91
N THR A 13 2.61 -26.19 -33.47
CA THR A 13 2.74 -25.68 -32.10
C THR A 13 3.15 -24.22 -32.11
N TYR A 14 2.80 -23.50 -31.05
CA TYR A 14 3.13 -22.11 -30.81
C TYR A 14 3.73 -21.95 -29.43
N THR A 15 4.55 -20.92 -29.26
CA THR A 15 5.17 -20.60 -27.98
C THR A 15 4.50 -19.37 -27.38
N ILE A 16 4.12 -19.47 -26.12
CA ILE A 16 3.72 -18.34 -25.28
C ILE A 16 4.89 -18.06 -24.34
N GLU A 17 5.46 -16.87 -24.42
CA GLU A 17 6.50 -16.42 -23.48
C GLU A 17 5.82 -15.78 -22.27
N ALA A 18 5.90 -16.43 -21.11
CA ALA A 18 5.29 -15.98 -19.88
C ALA A 18 6.34 -15.49 -18.89
N SER A 19 6.25 -14.24 -18.46
CA SER A 19 7.15 -13.64 -17.48
C SER A 19 6.42 -12.93 -16.35
N ALA A 20 7.07 -12.87 -15.19
CA ALA A 20 6.61 -12.15 -14.02
C ALA A 20 7.75 -11.24 -13.53
N GLY A 21 7.42 -10.00 -13.19
CA GLY A 21 8.31 -9.09 -12.47
C GLY A 21 8.62 -9.59 -11.06
N ALA A 22 9.45 -8.84 -10.34
CA ALA A 22 9.77 -9.14 -8.94
C ALA A 22 8.51 -9.09 -8.05
N ASN A 23 8.56 -9.81 -6.92
CA ASN A 23 7.52 -9.84 -5.88
C ASN A 23 6.17 -10.43 -6.32
N GLY A 24 6.24 -11.39 -7.24
CA GLY A 24 5.12 -12.21 -7.65
C GLY A 24 5.56 -13.31 -8.61
N SER A 25 4.59 -14.04 -9.13
CA SER A 25 4.82 -15.19 -10.00
C SER A 25 3.72 -15.34 -11.04
N ILE A 26 4.08 -15.98 -12.16
CA ILE A 26 3.16 -16.47 -13.18
C ILE A 26 3.41 -17.97 -13.40
N SER A 27 2.35 -18.76 -13.55
CA SER A 27 2.43 -20.20 -13.76
C SER A 27 1.45 -20.66 -14.85
N PRO A 28 1.90 -21.37 -15.89
CA PRO A 28 3.31 -21.70 -16.19
C PRO A 28 4.15 -20.45 -16.55
N SER A 29 5.49 -20.53 -16.39
CA SER A 29 6.43 -19.45 -16.73
C SER A 29 7.46 -19.88 -17.79
N GLY A 30 8.13 -18.90 -18.39
CA GLY A 30 9.08 -19.09 -19.49
C GLY A 30 8.39 -19.41 -20.81
N SER A 31 9.09 -20.13 -21.68
CA SER A 31 8.57 -20.58 -22.97
C SER A 31 7.58 -21.74 -22.80
N VAL A 32 6.30 -21.48 -22.98
CA VAL A 32 5.21 -22.47 -22.89
C VAL A 32 4.78 -22.89 -24.29
N THR A 33 5.03 -24.14 -24.66
CA THR A 33 4.63 -24.68 -25.97
C THR A 33 3.18 -25.19 -25.92
N VAL A 34 2.35 -24.65 -26.81
CA VAL A 34 0.92 -24.95 -26.92
C VAL A 34 0.61 -25.50 -28.31
N ASN A 35 -0.25 -26.51 -28.37
CA ASN A 35 -0.75 -27.08 -29.62
C ASN A 35 -1.68 -26.11 -30.35
N HIS A 36 -1.61 -26.07 -31.68
CA HIS A 36 -2.48 -25.23 -32.50
C HIS A 36 -3.96 -25.45 -32.18
N GLY A 37 -4.66 -24.35 -31.90
CA GLY A 37 -6.10 -24.31 -31.59
C GLY A 37 -6.46 -24.77 -30.18
N SER A 38 -5.47 -25.10 -29.33
CA SER A 38 -5.69 -25.43 -27.92
C SER A 38 -5.74 -24.16 -27.07
N ASP A 39 -6.34 -24.28 -25.89
CA ASP A 39 -6.37 -23.22 -24.88
C ASP A 39 -5.20 -23.39 -23.90
N GLN A 40 -4.74 -22.29 -23.33
CA GLN A 40 -3.73 -22.29 -22.27
C GLN A 40 -4.07 -21.26 -21.19
N GLY A 41 -4.26 -21.76 -19.96
CA GLY A 41 -4.48 -20.94 -18.77
C GLY A 41 -3.18 -20.59 -18.06
N PHE A 42 -3.15 -19.40 -17.46
CA PHE A 42 -2.08 -18.89 -16.62
C PHE A 42 -2.68 -18.41 -15.31
N SER A 43 -2.02 -18.73 -14.20
CA SER A 43 -2.30 -18.18 -12.88
C SER A 43 -1.20 -17.19 -12.51
N ILE A 44 -1.61 -16.01 -12.05
CA ILE A 44 -0.73 -14.92 -11.61
C ILE A 44 -0.98 -14.72 -10.12
N THR A 45 0.08 -14.77 -9.33
CA THR A 45 0.00 -14.63 -7.87
C THR A 45 1.03 -13.62 -7.40
N ALA A 46 0.58 -12.55 -6.75
CA ALA A 46 1.46 -11.62 -6.06
C ALA A 46 2.00 -12.24 -4.76
N ASP A 47 3.21 -11.84 -4.35
CA ASP A 47 3.74 -12.23 -3.05
C ASP A 47 2.99 -11.52 -1.92
N ALA A 48 3.18 -11.98 -0.68
CA ALA A 48 2.51 -11.37 0.48
C ALA A 48 2.90 -9.88 0.63
N ASN A 49 1.89 -9.03 0.85
CA ASN A 49 1.99 -7.56 0.95
C ASN A 49 2.38 -6.87 -0.37
N TYR A 50 2.13 -7.53 -1.50
CA TYR A 50 2.18 -6.98 -2.84
C TYR A 50 0.85 -7.23 -3.56
N HIS A 51 0.58 -6.42 -4.58
CA HIS A 51 -0.55 -6.59 -5.47
C HIS A 51 -0.09 -6.61 -6.94
N ILE A 52 -0.91 -7.24 -7.77
CA ILE A 52 -0.76 -7.19 -9.23
C ILE A 52 -1.10 -5.76 -9.66
N THR A 53 -0.17 -5.11 -10.35
CA THR A 53 -0.41 -3.77 -10.91
C THR A 53 -0.99 -3.88 -12.30
N ASP A 54 -0.44 -4.76 -13.12
CA ASP A 54 -0.93 -5.03 -14.46
C ASP A 54 -0.49 -6.40 -14.96
N VAL A 55 -1.31 -6.97 -15.84
CA VAL A 55 -0.93 -8.08 -16.72
C VAL A 55 -1.03 -7.55 -18.14
N VAL A 56 0.04 -7.69 -18.91
CA VAL A 56 0.14 -7.24 -20.30
C VAL A 56 0.18 -8.46 -21.20
N VAL A 57 -0.70 -8.49 -22.20
CA VAL A 57 -0.77 -9.55 -23.21
C VAL A 57 -0.52 -8.94 -24.58
N ASP A 58 0.51 -9.45 -25.27
CA ASP A 58 0.96 -8.96 -26.58
C ASP A 58 1.12 -7.42 -26.63
N GLY A 59 1.65 -6.84 -25.56
CA GLY A 59 1.85 -5.40 -25.41
C GLY A 59 0.60 -4.60 -25.03
N THR A 60 -0.54 -5.25 -24.80
CA THR A 60 -1.80 -4.60 -24.36
C THR A 60 -2.13 -4.99 -22.92
N SER A 61 -2.34 -3.99 -22.06
CA SER A 61 -2.80 -4.19 -20.68
C SER A 61 -4.17 -4.86 -20.65
N VAL A 62 -4.30 -5.90 -19.83
CA VAL A 62 -5.57 -6.53 -19.45
C VAL A 62 -5.96 -6.23 -18.00
N GLY A 63 -5.17 -5.40 -17.31
CA GLY A 63 -5.39 -5.00 -15.94
C GLY A 63 -4.87 -6.02 -14.91
N PRO A 64 -5.09 -5.75 -13.61
CA PRO A 64 -4.61 -6.59 -12.53
C PRO A 64 -5.50 -7.84 -12.37
N VAL A 65 -5.27 -8.84 -13.21
CA VAL A 65 -5.99 -10.12 -13.18
C VAL A 65 -5.13 -11.22 -12.54
N THR A 66 -5.76 -12.11 -11.77
CA THR A 66 -5.10 -13.27 -11.15
C THR A 66 -5.06 -14.49 -12.07
N GLU A 67 -5.83 -14.46 -13.15
CA GLU A 67 -5.88 -15.52 -14.15
C GLU A 67 -6.01 -14.92 -15.55
N TYR A 68 -5.37 -15.56 -16.53
CA TYR A 68 -5.56 -15.25 -17.94
C TYR A 68 -5.56 -16.54 -18.75
N THR A 69 -6.45 -16.67 -19.73
CA THR A 69 -6.50 -17.84 -20.61
C THR A 69 -6.44 -17.39 -22.06
N PHE A 70 -5.40 -17.83 -22.78
CA PHE A 70 -5.40 -17.79 -24.23
C PHE A 70 -6.35 -18.87 -24.74
N THR A 71 -7.32 -18.48 -25.56
CA THR A 71 -8.24 -19.42 -26.19
C THR A 71 -7.85 -19.62 -27.65
N SER A 72 -7.92 -20.86 -28.11
CA SER A 72 -7.60 -21.28 -29.48
C SER A 72 -6.31 -20.66 -30.04
N VAL A 73 -5.17 -21.03 -29.45
CA VAL A 73 -3.87 -20.47 -29.79
C VAL A 73 -3.50 -20.79 -31.25
N THR A 74 -3.38 -19.75 -32.08
CA THR A 74 -3.04 -19.86 -33.51
C THR A 74 -1.78 -19.08 -33.91
N THR A 75 -1.16 -18.39 -32.96
CA THR A 75 0.10 -17.66 -33.11
C THR A 75 0.91 -17.73 -31.81
N ALA A 76 2.16 -17.28 -31.86
CA ALA A 76 2.93 -17.05 -30.64
C ALA A 76 2.35 -15.84 -29.87
N HIS A 77 2.51 -15.85 -28.54
CA HIS A 77 2.03 -14.79 -27.66
C HIS A 77 3.05 -14.45 -26.58
N ILE A 78 2.89 -13.30 -25.95
CA ILE A 78 3.65 -12.88 -24.77
C ILE A 78 2.66 -12.48 -23.67
N ILE A 79 2.92 -12.93 -22.44
CA ILE A 79 2.20 -12.50 -21.24
C ILE A 79 3.21 -12.07 -20.16
N GLU A 80 3.04 -10.86 -19.65
CA GLU A 80 3.94 -10.26 -18.67
C GLU A 80 3.14 -9.75 -17.47
N ALA A 81 3.45 -10.23 -16.27
CA ALA A 81 2.82 -9.77 -15.03
C ALA A 81 3.75 -8.81 -14.27
N SER A 82 3.17 -7.76 -13.69
CA SER A 82 3.89 -6.73 -12.91
C SER A 82 3.24 -6.51 -11.55
N PHE A 83 4.05 -6.22 -10.54
CA PHE A 83 3.64 -6.16 -9.13
C PHE A 83 4.21 -4.91 -8.45
N ALA A 84 3.50 -4.41 -7.43
CA ALA A 84 3.95 -3.35 -6.55
C ALA A 84 3.62 -3.68 -5.10
N ILE A 85 4.40 -3.10 -4.18
CA ILE A 85 4.17 -3.23 -2.74
C ILE A 85 2.84 -2.58 -2.37
N ASP A 86 2.15 -3.16 -1.39
CA ASP A 86 0.93 -2.56 -0.88
C ASP A 86 1.22 -1.26 -0.13
N SER A 87 0.36 -0.26 -0.33
CA SER A 87 0.44 1.03 0.35
C SER A 87 -0.76 1.23 1.27
N TYR A 88 -0.53 1.73 2.48
CA TYR A 88 -1.59 2.00 3.45
C TYR A 88 -1.57 3.44 3.94
N SER A 89 -2.75 3.97 4.25
CA SER A 89 -2.91 5.32 4.77
C SER A 89 -2.53 5.39 6.26
N LEU A 90 -1.69 6.37 6.58
CA LEU A 90 -1.45 6.84 7.93
C LEU A 90 -2.18 8.16 8.13
N ILE A 91 -3.18 8.15 9.02
CA ILE A 91 -4.03 9.29 9.33
C ILE A 91 -3.66 9.85 10.70
N LEU A 92 -3.48 11.16 10.77
CA LEU A 92 -3.19 11.91 11.99
C LEU A 92 -4.38 12.80 12.39
N HIS A 93 -4.75 12.74 13.65
CA HIS A 93 -5.75 13.60 14.26
C HIS A 93 -5.11 14.41 15.38
N LYS A 94 -5.34 15.72 15.39
CA LYS A 94 -4.96 16.55 16.53
C LYS A 94 -6.12 16.66 17.50
N THR A 95 -5.84 16.47 18.78
CA THR A 95 -6.82 16.54 19.86
C THR A 95 -6.26 17.34 21.04
N GLY A 96 -7.10 17.58 22.04
CA GLY A 96 -6.79 18.45 23.17
C GLY A 96 -7.19 19.90 22.92
N THR A 97 -6.86 20.76 23.87
CA THR A 97 -7.28 22.18 23.86
C THR A 97 -6.29 23.09 23.16
N GLY A 98 -5.02 22.70 23.09
CA GLY A 98 -3.92 23.48 22.54
C GLY A 98 -3.72 23.29 21.04
N THR A 99 -2.64 23.86 20.53
CA THR A 99 -2.25 23.73 19.12
C THR A 99 -0.80 23.28 18.99
N GLY A 100 -0.50 22.70 17.83
CA GLY A 100 0.82 22.26 17.47
C GLY A 100 0.82 21.74 16.04
N THR A 101 2.01 21.33 15.62
CA THR A 101 2.25 20.70 14.33
C THR A 101 2.82 19.31 14.54
N VAL A 102 2.50 18.39 13.63
CA VAL A 102 3.11 17.06 13.58
C VAL A 102 3.73 16.87 12.21
N THR A 103 4.96 16.39 12.17
CA THR A 103 5.67 16.04 10.94
C THR A 103 6.04 14.55 10.94
N SER A 104 6.27 13.97 9.77
CA SER A 104 6.75 12.60 9.62
C SER A 104 8.10 12.51 8.91
N ASP A 105 8.86 11.46 9.21
CA ASP A 105 10.00 10.96 8.44
C ASP A 105 9.79 9.45 8.16
N PRO A 106 9.67 8.98 6.90
CA PRO A 106 9.76 9.73 5.65
C PRO A 106 8.73 10.88 5.52
N VAL A 107 9.09 11.89 4.73
CA VAL A 107 8.23 13.06 4.50
C VAL A 107 6.93 12.62 3.82
N GLY A 108 5.80 13.02 4.41
CA GLY A 108 4.46 12.73 3.88
C GLY A 108 3.38 13.42 4.68
N ILE A 109 3.58 13.58 6.00
CA ILE A 109 2.63 14.25 6.88
C ILE A 109 3.22 15.56 7.41
N THR A 110 2.43 16.63 7.31
CA THR A 110 2.67 17.90 8.00
C THR A 110 1.32 18.41 8.49
N CYS A 111 0.92 17.92 9.66
CA CYS A 111 -0.39 18.14 10.26
C CYS A 111 -0.51 19.54 10.89
N GLY A 112 -0.36 20.55 10.04
CA GLY A 112 -0.97 21.87 10.11
C GLY A 112 -1.88 22.14 8.90
N ILE A 113 -1.71 21.38 7.81
CA ILE A 113 -2.44 21.49 6.53
C ILE A 113 -2.89 20.10 6.05
N LEU A 114 -1.98 19.13 5.97
CA LEU A 114 -2.23 17.75 5.52
C LEU A 114 -1.92 16.76 6.65
N CYS A 115 -2.93 16.01 7.07
CA CYS A 115 -2.81 15.06 8.19
C CYS A 115 -3.01 13.60 7.74
N SER A 116 -2.81 13.30 6.47
CA SER A 116 -2.91 11.94 5.93
C SER A 116 -1.92 11.78 4.79
N SER A 117 -1.25 10.62 4.74
CA SER A 117 -0.41 10.20 3.63
C SER A 117 -0.40 8.69 3.53
N ASP A 118 -0.18 8.17 2.33
CA ASP A 118 0.05 6.74 2.10
C ASP A 118 1.54 6.43 2.19
N PHE A 119 1.85 5.26 2.72
CA PHE A 119 3.20 4.73 2.86
C PHE A 119 3.21 3.25 2.51
N ASP A 120 4.34 2.77 1.99
CA ASP A 120 4.51 1.37 1.62
C ASP A 120 4.49 0.47 2.87
N PHE A 121 3.95 -0.74 2.71
CA PHE A 121 3.93 -1.76 3.75
C PHE A 121 5.33 -2.03 4.32
N GLY A 122 5.41 -2.19 5.63
CA GLY A 122 6.65 -2.41 6.38
C GLY A 122 7.50 -1.16 6.58
N THR A 123 7.09 0.01 6.05
CA THR A 123 7.79 1.27 6.31
C THR A 123 7.64 1.67 7.77
N ASP A 124 8.75 2.00 8.42
CA ASP A 124 8.75 2.66 9.72
C ASP A 124 8.66 4.18 9.53
N VAL A 125 7.58 4.78 10.03
CA VAL A 125 7.34 6.22 9.95
C VAL A 125 7.53 6.84 11.34
N THR A 126 8.52 7.72 11.48
CA THR A 126 8.76 8.47 12.71
C THR A 126 7.97 9.78 12.70
N LEU A 127 7.14 9.98 13.72
CA LEU A 127 6.31 11.17 13.92
C LEU A 127 6.91 12.07 15.00
N SER A 128 7.03 13.35 14.68
CA SER A 128 7.54 14.38 15.60
C SER A 128 6.48 15.44 15.85
N ALA A 129 6.21 15.72 17.13
CA ALA A 129 5.26 16.75 17.55
C ALA A 129 5.98 18.02 18.01
N ALA A 130 5.62 19.16 17.43
CA ALA A 130 6.09 20.47 17.84
C ALA A 130 4.90 21.32 18.35
N PRO A 131 4.73 21.46 19.69
CA PRO A 131 3.69 22.33 20.25
C PRO A 131 3.96 23.80 19.92
N THR A 132 2.90 24.56 19.64
CA THR A 132 3.01 26.02 19.48
C THR A 132 3.38 26.68 20.81
N ALA A 133 3.99 27.87 20.78
CA ALA A 133 4.26 28.66 22.00
C ALA A 133 3.01 28.79 22.88
N GLY A 134 3.14 28.48 24.17
CA GLY A 134 2.02 28.45 25.12
C GLY A 134 1.21 27.15 25.14
N CYS A 135 1.61 26.14 24.36
CA CYS A 135 1.04 24.79 24.39
C CYS A 135 2.09 23.75 24.81
N ILE A 136 1.63 22.59 25.27
CA ILE A 136 2.45 21.42 25.59
C ILE A 136 1.91 20.20 24.83
N PHE A 137 2.82 19.35 24.37
CA PHE A 137 2.47 18.06 23.80
C PHE A 137 2.32 17.03 24.93
N LYS A 138 1.16 16.38 24.99
CA LYS A 138 0.79 15.46 26.08
C LYS A 138 1.09 14.00 25.75
N GLY A 139 1.25 13.66 24.47
CA GLY A 139 1.56 12.32 24.02
C GLY A 139 0.73 11.89 22.80
N TRP A 140 1.02 10.67 22.37
CA TRP A 140 0.38 10.00 21.24
C TRP A 140 -0.68 9.01 21.73
N SER A 141 -1.70 8.75 20.91
CA SER A 141 -2.63 7.62 21.12
C SER A 141 -3.16 7.11 19.77
N GLY A 142 -3.89 5.99 19.76
CA GLY A 142 -4.42 5.39 18.52
C GLY A 142 -3.71 4.11 18.09
N SER A 143 -4.20 3.50 17.01
CA SER A 143 -3.67 2.23 16.49
C SER A 143 -2.29 2.45 15.87
N GLY A 144 -1.26 1.85 16.45
CA GLY A 144 0.15 2.02 16.03
C GLY A 144 0.98 2.92 16.95
N ALA A 145 0.38 3.70 17.85
CA ALA A 145 1.08 4.50 18.86
C ALA A 145 1.33 3.72 20.18
N GLU A 146 1.15 2.40 20.18
CA GLU A 146 1.22 1.57 21.40
C GLU A 146 2.60 1.64 22.08
N HIS A 147 3.65 1.80 21.28
CA HIS A 147 5.03 1.95 21.75
C HIS A 147 5.43 3.42 22.02
N CYS A 148 4.52 4.36 21.77
CA CYS A 148 4.76 5.78 21.90
C CYS A 148 4.25 6.27 23.26
N THR A 149 4.87 5.80 24.33
CA THR A 149 4.43 6.01 25.72
C THR A 149 4.84 7.36 26.30
N ASP A 150 5.72 8.09 25.61
CA ASP A 150 6.29 9.35 26.06
C ASP A 150 5.92 10.53 25.14
N THR A 151 6.31 11.73 25.54
CA THR A 151 6.15 12.97 24.75
C THR A 151 7.22 13.14 23.65
N GLY A 152 8.01 12.11 23.38
CA GLY A 152 9.06 12.10 22.35
C GLY A 152 8.52 11.78 20.96
N ASP A 153 9.44 11.56 20.02
CA ASP A 153 9.10 11.06 18.69
C ASP A 153 8.46 9.66 18.78
N CYS A 154 7.57 9.36 17.84
CA CYS A 154 6.79 8.13 17.80
C CYS A 154 7.02 7.40 16.48
N THR A 155 7.65 6.22 16.52
CA THR A 155 7.81 5.39 15.33
C THR A 155 6.63 4.44 15.17
N VAL A 156 5.99 4.47 14.00
CA VAL A 156 4.85 3.65 13.63
C VAL A 156 5.21 2.81 12.41
N THR A 157 5.17 1.49 12.55
CA THR A 157 5.32 0.57 11.41
C THR A 157 4.00 0.45 10.66
N ILE A 158 4.05 0.59 9.34
CA ILE A 158 2.90 0.49 8.45
C ILE A 158 2.65 -0.97 8.08
N ASP A 159 1.79 -1.63 8.84
CA ASP A 159 1.34 -3.02 8.60
C ASP A 159 -0.11 -3.10 8.08
N GLY A 160 -0.69 -1.94 7.78
CA GLY A 160 -2.10 -1.73 7.53
C GLY A 160 -2.47 -0.26 7.72
N GLN A 161 -3.75 0.07 7.57
CA GLN A 161 -4.21 1.43 7.82
C GLN A 161 -4.06 1.80 9.31
N LYS A 162 -3.43 2.95 9.58
CA LYS A 162 -3.17 3.43 10.95
C LYS A 162 -3.83 4.78 11.19
N ALA A 163 -4.32 4.99 12.42
CA ALA A 163 -4.91 6.25 12.85
C ALA A 163 -4.30 6.67 14.20
N ILE A 164 -3.54 7.77 14.19
CA ILE A 164 -2.78 8.29 15.33
C ILE A 164 -3.37 9.62 15.78
N PHE A 165 -3.42 9.83 17.09
CA PHE A 165 -3.92 11.04 17.73
C PHE A 165 -2.78 11.73 18.48
N ALA A 166 -2.51 12.99 18.14
CA ALA A 166 -1.54 13.85 18.79
C ALA A 166 -2.26 14.82 19.74
N ILE A 167 -1.98 14.74 21.04
CA ILE A 167 -2.68 15.52 22.06
C ILE A 167 -1.86 16.76 22.41
N PHE A 168 -2.44 17.95 22.19
CA PHE A 168 -1.86 19.24 22.57
C PHE A 168 -2.79 19.95 23.56
N ASP A 169 -2.24 20.50 24.63
CA ASP A 169 -3.00 21.31 25.59
C ASP A 169 -2.33 22.66 25.82
N TYR A 170 -3.12 23.69 26.15
CA TYR A 170 -2.55 24.96 26.58
C TYR A 170 -1.82 24.80 27.92
N ILE A 171 -0.66 25.45 28.02
CA ILE A 171 0.04 25.66 29.29
C ILE A 171 -0.70 26.82 29.97
N PHE A 172 -1.85 26.58 30.58
CA PHE A 172 -2.49 27.60 31.41
C PHE A 172 -1.66 27.80 32.69
N PRO A 173 -1.13 29.00 32.97
CA PRO A 173 -0.82 29.36 34.35
C PRO A 173 -2.16 29.71 35.02
N TRP A 174 -2.73 28.82 35.83
CA TRP A 174 -3.99 29.07 36.58
C TRP A 174 -3.86 30.26 37.56
N PRO A 175 -4.95 30.92 38.07
CA PRO A 175 -6.39 30.87 37.72
C PRO A 175 -7.10 32.26 37.65
N MET A 176 -7.75 32.65 36.53
CA MET A 176 -8.68 33.82 36.46
C MET A 176 -9.66 33.56 35.30
N PHE A 177 -10.98 33.48 35.40
CA PHE A 177 -11.96 34.28 36.14
C PHE A 177 -13.10 33.39 36.66
N LEU A 178 -13.23 33.25 37.99
CA LEU A 178 -14.56 33.37 38.58
C LEU A 178 -14.68 34.85 38.93
N PRO A 179 -15.67 35.61 38.42
CA PRO A 179 -15.94 36.90 39.03
C PRO A 179 -16.28 36.63 40.50
N ALA A 180 -15.45 37.14 41.39
CA ALA A 180 -15.77 37.17 42.81
C ALA A 180 -17.08 37.96 42.94
N ILE A 181 -18.17 37.29 43.29
CA ILE A 181 -19.36 37.97 43.80
C ILE A 181 -18.95 38.50 45.18
N THR A 182 -18.40 39.72 45.22
CA THR A 182 -18.30 40.48 46.46
C THR A 182 -19.72 40.79 46.91
N LYS A 183 -20.10 40.27 48.09
CA LYS A 183 -21.27 40.69 48.85
C LYS A 183 -21.38 42.22 48.85
N GLY A 184 -22.37 42.74 48.15
CA GLY A 184 -22.90 44.08 48.42
C GLY A 184 -23.84 43.97 49.62
N VAL A 185 -23.40 44.51 50.76
CA VAL A 185 -24.26 44.85 51.89
C VAL A 185 -25.08 46.08 51.49
N GLN A 186 -26.40 45.95 51.51
CA GLN A 186 -27.35 46.99 51.92
C GLN A 186 -28.37 46.32 52.84
#